data_AF-A0AAP0QZM1-F1
#
_entry.id   AF-A0AAP0QZM1-F1
#
_cell.length_a   1.000
_cell.length_b   1.000
_cell.length_c   1.000
_cell.angle_alpha   90.00
_cell.angle_beta   90.00
_cell.angle_gamma   90.00
#
_symmetry.space_group_name_H-M   'P 1'
#
loop_
_entity.id
_entity.type
_entity.pdbx_description
1 polymer ?
#
loop_
_entity_poly.entity_id
_entity_poly.type
_entity_poly.pdbx_seq_one_letter_code
_entity_poly.pdbx_strand_id
1 'polypeptide(L)'
;MAVSSIFIASELYWGFRIPLHNSGLIIPLNRVRHFEHATISLNFFTYAAFAIILDKIGSKAHYALTLFLEAIAFGQELLLIHFHSADHKGVESQYHLLLQIILLVSLITTLMTIGHPQNFLLSFVRSTSITFNGVWLIVTGFMLWTPALIPKGCFINLEEEHQVVRCLGDEDLLRAKSVNHQFSWFFIAITVFSVSFYLVLDKIYDEKLDYSTLS
;
A
#
# COMPACT_ATOMS: atom_id res chain seq x y z
N MET A 1 5.78 10.83 9.85
CA MET A 1 5.39 10.90 11.27
C MET A 1 4.23 11.88 11.46
N ALA A 2 4.40 13.21 11.30
CA ALA A 2 3.32 14.18 11.55
C ALA A 2 2.06 13.97 10.70
N VAL A 3 2.20 13.78 9.39
CA VAL A 3 1.06 13.52 8.48
C VAL A 3 0.29 12.26 8.89
N SER A 4 1.00 11.17 9.18
CA SER A 4 0.41 9.90 9.65
C SER A 4 -0.31 10.09 10.98
N SER A 5 0.25 10.85 11.92
CA SER A 5 -0.40 11.14 13.21
C SER A 5 -1.69 11.95 13.03
N ILE A 6 -1.70 12.94 12.12
CA ILE A 6 -2.91 13.71 11.80
C ILE A 6 -3.97 12.79 11.17
N PHE A 7 -3.58 11.92 10.24
CA PHE A 7 -4.49 10.98 9.60
C PHE A 7 -5.10 9.98 10.60
N ILE A 8 -4.27 9.37 11.45
CA ILE A 8 -4.75 8.48 12.52
C ILE A 8 -5.73 9.22 13.43
N ALA A 9 -5.40 10.44 13.84
CA ALA A 9 -6.26 11.25 14.69
C ALA A 9 -7.59 11.59 14.00
N SER A 10 -7.59 11.92 12.71
CA SER A 10 -8.82 12.21 11.96
C SER A 10 -9.70 10.97 11.82
N GLU A 11 -9.12 9.82 11.47
CA GLU A 11 -9.87 8.56 11.35
C GLU A 11 -10.50 8.15 12.69
N LEU A 12 -9.73 8.23 13.78
CA LEU A 12 -10.26 7.95 15.13
C LEU A 12 -11.36 8.95 15.51
N TYR A 13 -11.16 10.24 15.23
CA TYR A 13 -12.15 11.28 15.53
C TYR A 13 -13.49 10.99 14.84
N TRP A 14 -13.48 10.68 13.54
CA TRP A 14 -14.69 10.35 12.79
C TRP A 14 -15.30 9.02 13.24
N GLY A 15 -14.47 7.99 13.44
CA GLY A 15 -14.93 6.68 13.92
C GLY A 15 -15.64 6.74 15.28
N PHE A 16 -15.16 7.56 16.22
CA PHE A 16 -15.82 7.72 17.53
C PHE A 16 -17.13 8.52 17.46
N ARG A 17 -17.29 9.40 16.48
CA ARG A 17 -18.47 10.28 16.32
C ARG A 17 -19.71 9.56 15.80
N ILE A 18 -19.56 8.44 15.08
CA ILE A 18 -20.67 7.69 14.48
C ILE A 18 -21.38 6.88 15.58
N PRO A 19 -22.62 7.17 16.00
CA PRO A 19 -23.24 6.51 17.14
C PRO A 19 -23.37 4.98 16.95
N LEU A 20 -23.21 4.21 18.04
CA LEU A 20 -23.53 2.78 18.03
C LEU A 20 -25.05 2.61 17.84
N HIS A 21 -25.47 1.54 17.18
CA HIS A 21 -26.90 1.28 16.99
C HIS A 21 -27.60 1.10 18.35
N ASN A 22 -28.91 1.42 18.42
CA ASN A 22 -29.71 1.49 19.65
C ASN A 22 -29.70 0.21 20.53
N SER A 23 -29.22 -0.92 20.03
CA SER A 23 -29.07 -2.17 20.77
C SER A 23 -27.65 -2.42 21.31
N GLY A 24 -26.67 -1.54 21.05
CA GLY A 24 -25.26 -1.69 21.44
C GLY A 24 -24.52 -2.91 20.83
N LEU A 25 -25.24 -3.80 20.15
CA LEU A 25 -24.76 -5.10 19.67
C LEU A 25 -24.21 -5.06 18.23
N ILE A 26 -24.57 -4.04 17.45
CA ILE A 26 -24.19 -3.92 16.03
C ILE A 26 -23.32 -2.67 15.85
N ILE A 27 -22.09 -2.88 15.38
CA ILE A 27 -21.15 -1.81 15.03
C ILE A 27 -21.43 -1.40 13.57
N PRO A 28 -21.72 -0.12 13.29
CA PRO A 28 -21.90 0.37 11.92
C PRO A 28 -20.67 0.12 11.03
N LEU A 29 -20.89 -0.27 9.77
CA LEU A 29 -19.80 -0.60 8.84
C LEU A 29 -18.87 0.61 8.59
N ASN A 30 -19.43 1.81 8.44
CA ASN A 30 -18.66 3.05 8.30
C ASN A 30 -17.74 3.33 9.51
N ARG A 31 -18.20 3.03 10.73
CA ARG A 31 -17.40 3.10 11.96
C ARG A 31 -16.25 2.09 11.90
N VAL A 32 -16.51 0.85 11.47
CA VAL A 32 -15.47 -0.18 11.33
C VAL A 32 -14.38 0.27 10.34
N ARG A 33 -14.77 0.82 9.18
CA ARG A 33 -13.83 1.30 8.14
C ARG A 33 -12.85 2.35 8.68
N HIS A 34 -13.33 3.32 9.45
CA HIS A 34 -12.45 4.32 10.08
C HIS A 34 -11.43 3.67 11.03
N PHE A 35 -11.84 2.67 11.82
CA PHE A 35 -10.93 1.93 12.68
C PHE A 35 -9.94 1.06 11.89
N GLU A 36 -10.35 0.46 10.78
CA GLU A 36 -9.45 -0.28 9.89
C GLU A 36 -8.37 0.66 9.33
N HIS A 37 -8.75 1.80 8.76
CA HIS A 37 -7.81 2.79 8.22
C HIS A 37 -6.83 3.32 9.28
N ALA A 38 -7.35 3.65 10.48
CA ALA A 38 -6.53 4.08 11.60
C ALA A 38 -5.54 2.99 12.02
N THR A 39 -5.96 1.73 12.04
CA THR A 39 -5.14 0.59 12.46
C THR A 39 -4.02 0.28 11.47
N ILE A 40 -4.30 0.28 10.15
CA ILE A 40 -3.27 0.15 9.09
C ILE A 40 -2.22 1.26 9.28
N SER A 41 -2.69 2.50 9.41
CA SER A 41 -1.80 3.67 9.53
C SER A 41 -0.97 3.65 10.82
N LEU A 42 -1.56 3.20 11.93
CA LEU A 42 -0.89 3.04 13.21
C LEU A 42 0.21 1.98 13.14
N ASN A 43 -0.02 0.89 12.41
CA ASN A 43 0.97 -0.17 12.25
C ASN A 43 2.21 0.34 11.47
N PHE A 44 2.01 1.03 10.35
CA PHE A 44 3.11 1.67 9.62
C PHE A 44 3.79 2.79 10.42
N PHE A 45 3.05 3.55 11.21
CA PHE A 45 3.62 4.52 12.14
C PHE A 45 4.52 3.84 13.18
N THR A 46 4.06 2.71 13.73
CA THR A 46 4.81 1.90 14.69
C THR A 46 6.09 1.37 14.05
N TYR A 47 6.01 0.76 12.87
CA TYR A 47 7.17 0.35 12.09
C TYR A 47 8.18 1.51 11.92
N ALA A 48 7.74 2.67 11.44
CA ALA A 48 8.63 3.80 11.18
C ALA A 48 9.26 4.37 12.46
N ALA A 49 8.50 4.45 13.56
CA ALA A 49 9.00 4.92 14.85
C ALA A 49 10.07 3.95 15.39
N PHE A 50 9.82 2.64 15.34
CA PHE A 50 10.77 1.64 15.79
C PHE A 50 12.00 1.56 14.89
N ALA A 51 11.88 1.72 13.56
CA ALA A 51 13.02 1.81 12.66
C ALA A 51 13.99 2.93 13.09
N ILE A 52 13.45 4.14 13.34
CA ILE A 52 14.25 5.28 13.83
C ILE A 52 14.88 4.99 15.20
N ILE A 53 14.15 4.35 16.11
CA ILE A 53 14.66 4.00 17.45
C ILE A 53 15.79 2.97 17.34
N LEU A 54 15.60 1.92 16.54
CA LEU A 54 16.58 0.85 16.34
C LEU A 54 17.86 1.36 15.69
N ASP A 55 17.74 2.26 14.70
CA ASP A 55 18.89 2.94 14.09
C ASP A 55 19.67 3.77 15.11
N LYS A 56 18.97 4.50 15.99
CA LYS A 56 19.60 5.29 17.06
C LYS A 56 20.26 4.44 18.15
N ILE A 57 19.69 3.28 18.47
CA ILE A 57 20.27 2.35 19.46
C ILE A 57 21.56 1.72 18.91
N GLY A 58 21.69 1.58 17.59
CA GLY A 58 22.87 0.97 16.96
C GLY A 58 23.01 -0.52 17.26
N SER A 59 21.90 -1.21 17.58
CA SER A 59 21.90 -2.64 17.86
C SER A 59 22.33 -3.43 16.62
N LYS A 60 23.12 -4.50 16.78
CA LYS A 60 23.46 -5.40 15.65
C LYS A 60 22.22 -6.04 15.00
N ALA A 61 21.11 -6.12 15.73
CA ALA A 61 19.85 -6.68 15.24
C ALA A 61 18.91 -5.66 14.57
N HIS A 62 19.26 -4.36 14.53
CA HIS A 62 18.38 -3.29 14.04
C HIS A 62 17.80 -3.59 12.65
N TYR A 63 18.62 -4.05 11.71
CA TYR A 63 18.20 -4.36 10.35
C TYR A 63 17.15 -5.47 10.32
N ALA A 64 17.43 -6.62 10.94
CA ALA A 64 16.52 -7.75 10.95
C ALA A 64 15.19 -7.43 11.67
N LEU A 65 15.24 -6.70 12.79
CA LEU A 65 14.04 -6.28 13.53
C LEU A 65 13.21 -5.27 12.74
N THR A 66 13.85 -4.38 11.99
CA THR A 66 13.14 -3.42 11.13
C THR A 66 12.40 -4.14 10.01
N LEU A 67 13.05 -5.10 9.35
CA LEU A 67 12.40 -5.93 8.32
C LEU A 67 11.28 -6.81 8.89
N PHE A 68 11.44 -7.31 10.11
CA PHE A 68 10.39 -8.07 10.78
C PHE A 68 9.14 -7.22 11.02
N LEU A 69 9.31 -6.00 11.54
CA LEU A 69 8.21 -5.05 11.72
C LEU A 69 7.58 -4.63 10.38
N GLU A 70 8.39 -4.46 9.34
CA GLU A 70 7.91 -4.19 7.98
C GLU A 70 7.06 -5.34 7.43
N ALA A 71 7.49 -6.60 7.63
CA ALA A 71 6.72 -7.77 7.23
C ALA A 71 5.39 -7.87 7.99
N ILE A 72 5.38 -7.55 9.29
CA ILE A 72 4.14 -7.46 10.06
C ILE A 72 3.23 -6.34 9.52
N ALA A 73 3.80 -5.20 9.15
CA ALA A 73 3.05 -4.09 8.56
C ALA A 73 2.34 -4.52 7.27
N PHE A 74 3.07 -5.09 6.32
CA PHE A 74 2.48 -5.59 5.07
C PHE A 74 1.51 -6.75 5.28
N GLY A 75 1.80 -7.67 6.20
CA GLY A 75 0.90 -8.79 6.50
C GLY A 75 -0.44 -8.32 7.06
N GLN A 76 -0.41 -7.36 7.97
CA GLN A 76 -1.63 -6.80 8.56
C GLN A 76 -2.39 -5.91 7.58
N GLU A 77 -1.70 -5.10 6.76
CA GLU A 77 -2.32 -4.32 5.69
C GLU A 77 -3.01 -5.24 4.68
N LEU A 78 -2.34 -6.30 4.23
CA LEU A 78 -2.90 -7.29 3.32
C LEU A 78 -4.17 -7.93 3.88
N LEU A 79 -4.15 -8.32 5.17
CA LEU A 79 -5.32 -8.90 5.84
C LEU A 79 -6.48 -7.91 5.91
N LEU A 80 -6.24 -6.67 6.36
CA LEU A 80 -7.33 -5.69 6.47
C LEU A 80 -7.86 -5.29 5.10
N ILE A 81 -7.02 -5.09 4.10
CA ILE A 81 -7.50 -4.79 2.74
C ILE A 81 -8.28 -5.98 2.16
N HIS A 82 -7.86 -7.23 2.43
CA HIS A 82 -8.61 -8.40 1.99
C HIS A 82 -10.04 -8.43 2.54
N PHE A 83 -10.20 -8.25 3.86
CA PHE A 83 -11.52 -8.21 4.49
C PHE A 83 -12.31 -6.97 4.10
N HIS A 84 -11.68 -5.80 4.07
CA HIS A 84 -12.29 -4.54 3.62
C HIS A 84 -12.82 -4.64 2.17
N SER A 85 -12.09 -5.32 1.30
CA SER A 85 -12.47 -5.52 -0.11
C SER A 85 -13.59 -6.54 -0.30
N ALA A 86 -13.76 -7.47 0.64
CA ALA A 86 -14.84 -8.46 0.59
C ALA A 86 -16.23 -7.79 0.71
N ASP A 87 -16.28 -6.61 1.34
CA ASP A 87 -17.52 -5.84 1.52
C ASP A 87 -17.85 -4.94 0.33
N HIS A 88 -16.95 -4.79 -0.65
CA HIS A 88 -17.13 -3.94 -1.82
C HIS A 88 -17.47 -4.76 -3.07
N LYS A 89 -18.65 -4.52 -3.66
CA LYS A 89 -18.99 -4.97 -5.03
C LYS A 89 -18.79 -3.80 -6.00
N GLY A 90 -17.82 -3.90 -6.93
CA GLY A 90 -17.63 -2.89 -7.97
C GLY A 90 -16.17 -2.65 -8.37
N VAL A 91 -15.90 -1.43 -8.86
CA VAL A 91 -14.61 -1.00 -9.41
C VAL A 91 -13.55 -0.85 -8.33
N GLU A 92 -13.92 -0.32 -7.17
CA GLU A 92 -13.02 -0.18 -6.02
C GLU A 92 -12.42 -1.52 -5.57
N SER A 93 -13.23 -2.58 -5.54
CA SER A 93 -12.77 -3.94 -5.23
C SER A 93 -11.69 -4.44 -6.20
N GLN A 94 -11.74 -4.02 -7.48
CA GLN A 94 -10.70 -4.38 -8.45
C GLN A 94 -9.38 -3.64 -8.18
N TYR A 95 -9.42 -2.35 -7.79
CA TYR A 95 -8.23 -1.61 -7.39
C TYR A 95 -7.56 -2.24 -6.16
N HIS A 96 -8.36 -2.61 -5.16
CA HIS A 96 -7.86 -3.25 -3.95
C HIS A 96 -7.32 -4.65 -4.20
N LEU A 97 -7.94 -5.44 -5.08
CA LEU A 97 -7.42 -6.74 -5.49
C LEU A 97 -6.02 -6.62 -6.09
N LEU A 98 -5.80 -5.64 -6.97
CA LEU A 98 -4.51 -5.38 -7.59
C LEU A 98 -3.48 -4.90 -6.55
N LEU A 99 -3.89 -4.08 -5.58
CA LEU A 99 -3.05 -3.66 -4.47
C LEU A 99 -2.62 -4.85 -3.60
N GLN A 100 -3.53 -5.79 -3.29
CA GLN A 100 -3.21 -7.01 -2.53
C GLN A 100 -2.09 -7.83 -3.19
N ILE A 101 -2.06 -7.90 -4.52
CA ILE A 101 -0.99 -8.60 -5.25
C ILE A 101 0.35 -7.91 -5.03
N ILE A 102 0.41 -6.58 -5.12
CA ILE A 102 1.66 -5.83 -4.89
C ILE A 102 2.12 -5.98 -3.44
N LEU A 103 1.20 -5.88 -2.48
CA LEU A 103 1.48 -6.06 -1.05
C LEU A 103 2.02 -7.46 -0.74
N LEU A 104 1.47 -8.49 -1.37
CA LEU A 104 1.96 -9.86 -1.23
C LEU A 104 3.40 -10.00 -1.73
N VAL A 105 3.73 -9.37 -2.88
CA VAL A 105 5.11 -9.36 -3.39
C VAL A 105 6.04 -8.62 -2.41
N SER A 106 5.63 -7.49 -1.85
CA SER A 106 6.40 -6.78 -0.84
C SER A 106 6.61 -7.60 0.42
N LEU A 107 5.57 -8.27 0.92
CA LEU A 107 5.67 -9.16 2.07
C LEU A 107 6.67 -10.30 1.82
N ILE A 108 6.54 -11.01 0.69
CA ILE A 108 7.42 -12.13 0.35
C ILE A 108 8.86 -11.66 0.23
N THR A 109 9.11 -10.56 -0.49
CA THR A 109 10.47 -10.04 -0.70
C THR A 109 11.10 -9.50 0.60
N THR A 110 10.30 -8.91 1.51
CA THR A 110 10.75 -8.55 2.86
C THR A 110 11.16 -9.79 3.65
N LEU A 111 10.33 -10.83 3.69
CA LEU A 111 10.64 -12.09 4.37
C LEU A 111 11.89 -12.77 3.79
N MET A 112 12.03 -12.80 2.47
CA MET A 112 13.24 -13.33 1.81
C MET A 112 14.49 -12.53 2.16
N THR A 113 14.37 -11.20 2.29
CA THR A 113 15.52 -10.35 2.65
C THR A 113 15.98 -10.59 4.09
N ILE A 114 15.08 -10.95 5.01
CA ILE A 114 15.45 -11.36 6.37
C ILE A 114 16.37 -12.59 6.33
N GLY A 115 16.08 -13.58 5.47
CA GLY A 115 16.91 -14.76 5.27
C GLY A 115 18.20 -14.51 4.49
N HIS A 116 18.23 -13.47 3.66
CA HIS A 116 19.35 -13.14 2.77
C HIS A 116 19.72 -11.64 2.82
N PRO A 117 20.19 -11.13 3.97
CA PRO A 117 20.37 -9.68 4.20
C PRO A 117 21.47 -9.04 3.34
N GLN A 118 22.40 -9.83 2.79
CA GLN A 118 23.50 -9.34 1.95
C GLN A 118 23.16 -9.34 0.44
N ASN A 119 21.97 -9.80 0.05
CA ASN A 119 21.60 -9.87 -1.35
C ASN A 119 21.02 -8.51 -1.81
N PHE A 120 21.82 -7.76 -2.56
CA PHE A 120 21.43 -6.45 -3.11
C PHE A 120 20.22 -6.55 -4.03
N LEU A 121 20.15 -7.55 -4.91
CA LEU A 121 19.02 -7.73 -5.82
C LEU A 121 17.70 -7.94 -5.05
N LEU A 122 17.71 -8.76 -3.99
CA LEU A 122 16.51 -8.93 -3.16
C LEU A 122 16.08 -7.63 -2.48
N SER A 123 17.03 -6.87 -1.93
CA SER A 123 16.75 -5.56 -1.33
C SER A 123 16.21 -4.56 -2.36
N PHE A 124 16.72 -4.61 -3.59
CA PHE A 124 16.29 -3.77 -4.72
C PHE A 124 14.88 -4.12 -5.18
N VAL A 125 14.56 -5.41 -5.35
CA VAL A 125 13.22 -5.89 -5.72
C VAL A 125 12.21 -5.53 -4.63
N ARG A 126 12.57 -5.72 -3.35
CA ARG A 126 11.75 -5.27 -2.21
C ARG A 126 11.44 -3.79 -2.32
N SER A 127 12.46 -2.94 -2.45
CA SER A 127 12.31 -1.48 -2.55
C SER A 127 11.47 -1.05 -3.76
N THR A 128 11.66 -1.72 -4.90
CA THR A 128 10.84 -1.51 -6.11
C THR A 128 9.37 -1.84 -5.84
N SER A 129 9.07 -2.98 -5.20
CA SER A 129 7.70 -3.37 -4.88
C SER A 129 7.02 -2.40 -3.92
N ILE A 130 7.74 -1.92 -2.89
CA ILE A 130 7.23 -0.93 -1.93
C ILE A 130 6.92 0.40 -2.64
N THR A 131 7.81 0.83 -3.52
CA THR A 131 7.59 2.01 -4.36
C THR A 131 6.33 1.83 -5.21
N PHE A 132 6.12 0.63 -5.77
CA PHE A 132 4.94 0.35 -6.55
C PHE A 132 3.65 0.43 -5.73
N ASN A 133 3.64 -0.09 -4.49
CA ASN A 133 2.50 0.05 -3.58
C ASN A 133 2.13 1.53 -3.40
N GLY A 134 3.13 2.38 -3.11
CA GLY A 134 2.91 3.81 -2.93
C GLY A 134 2.35 4.50 -4.18
N VAL A 135 2.93 4.21 -5.35
CA VAL A 135 2.45 4.75 -6.63
C VAL A 135 1.01 4.29 -6.90
N TRP A 136 0.71 3.01 -6.71
CA TRP A 136 -0.62 2.46 -6.96
C TRP A 136 -1.68 3.03 -6.02
N LEU A 137 -1.35 3.23 -4.73
CA LEU A 137 -2.23 3.89 -3.76
C LEU A 137 -2.57 5.32 -4.20
N ILE A 138 -1.57 6.10 -4.64
CA ILE A 138 -1.77 7.47 -5.14
C ILE A 138 -2.69 7.46 -6.37
N VAL A 139 -2.39 6.59 -7.34
CA VAL A 139 -3.19 6.45 -8.58
C VAL A 139 -4.63 6.07 -8.24
N THR A 140 -4.84 5.08 -7.37
CA THR A 140 -6.16 4.64 -6.92
C THR A 140 -6.93 5.79 -6.28
N GLY A 141 -6.28 6.56 -5.41
CA GLY A 141 -6.88 7.73 -4.76
C GLY A 141 -7.38 8.76 -5.78
N PHE A 142 -6.56 9.12 -6.77
CA PHE A 142 -6.99 10.05 -7.82
C PHE A 142 -8.11 9.47 -8.69
N MET A 143 -8.00 8.21 -9.11
CA MET A 143 -8.94 7.59 -10.05
C MET A 143 -10.34 7.37 -9.46
N LEU A 144 -10.43 7.07 -8.16
CA LEU A 144 -11.72 6.84 -7.48
C LEU A 144 -12.37 8.13 -6.97
N TRP A 145 -11.58 9.13 -6.57
CA TRP A 145 -12.09 10.32 -5.88
C TRP A 145 -12.03 11.61 -6.70
N THR A 146 -11.55 11.57 -7.94
CA THR A 146 -11.60 12.71 -8.86
C THR A 146 -12.70 12.50 -9.89
N PRO A 147 -13.80 13.29 -9.88
CA PRO A 147 -14.94 13.07 -10.78
C PRO A 147 -14.57 13.00 -12.28
N ALA A 148 -13.54 13.74 -12.71
CA ALA A 148 -13.07 13.74 -14.09
C ALA A 148 -12.32 12.46 -14.51
N LEU A 149 -11.86 11.65 -13.56
CA LEU A 149 -11.06 10.43 -13.79
C LEU A 149 -11.88 9.14 -13.64
N ILE A 150 -13.12 9.25 -13.16
CA ILE A 150 -14.01 8.10 -12.99
C ILE A 150 -14.40 7.54 -14.38
N PRO A 151 -14.46 6.20 -14.54
CA PRO A 151 -14.88 5.59 -15.79
C PRO A 151 -16.26 6.08 -16.25
N LYS A 152 -16.41 6.28 -17.56
CA LYS A 152 -17.70 6.65 -18.16
C LYS A 152 -18.79 5.64 -17.77
N GLY A 153 -19.93 6.15 -17.30
CA GLY A 153 -21.05 5.34 -16.81
C GLY A 153 -20.95 5.00 -15.32
N CYS A 154 -19.88 5.43 -14.64
CA CYS A 154 -19.76 5.34 -13.18
C CYS A 154 -19.81 6.73 -12.53
N PHE A 155 -20.24 6.80 -11.28
CA PHE A 155 -20.44 8.03 -10.52
C PHE A 155 -20.17 7.80 -9.03
N ILE A 156 -19.82 8.89 -8.33
CA ILE A 156 -19.68 8.88 -6.87
C ILE A 156 -21.09 8.92 -6.27
N ASN A 157 -21.44 7.89 -5.51
CA ASN A 157 -22.67 7.80 -4.74
C ASN A 157 -22.36 7.93 -3.25
N LEU A 158 -23.24 8.57 -2.47
CA LEU A 158 -23.10 8.61 -1.02
C LEU A 158 -24.00 7.54 -0.40
N GLU A 159 -23.39 6.51 0.20
CA GLU A 159 -24.07 5.40 0.86
C GLU A 159 -23.64 5.34 2.32
N GLU A 160 -24.58 5.42 3.26
CA GLU A 160 -24.30 5.34 4.71
C GLU A 160 -23.19 6.30 5.19
N GLU A 161 -23.21 7.54 4.67
CA GLU A 161 -22.20 8.59 4.93
C GLU A 161 -20.79 8.29 4.34
N HIS A 162 -20.67 7.27 3.49
CA HIS A 162 -19.45 6.94 2.77
C HIS A 162 -19.64 7.14 1.27
N GLN A 163 -18.67 7.81 0.63
CA GLN A 163 -18.68 7.92 -0.83
C GLN A 163 -18.24 6.57 -1.41
N VAL A 164 -18.92 6.08 -2.45
CA VAL A 164 -18.57 4.84 -3.16
C VAL A 164 -18.77 5.06 -4.65
N VAL A 165 -17.95 4.42 -5.48
CA VAL A 165 -18.11 4.51 -6.94
C VAL A 165 -19.06 3.40 -7.43
N ARG A 166 -20.21 3.79 -7.96
CA ARG A 166 -21.21 2.90 -8.57
C ARG A 166 -21.25 3.08 -10.09
N CYS A 167 -21.61 2.04 -10.82
CA CYS A 167 -21.79 2.08 -12.27
C CYS A 167 -23.25 1.80 -12.63
N LEU A 168 -23.75 2.43 -13.70
CA LEU A 168 -25.17 2.40 -14.09
C LEU A 168 -25.66 1.00 -14.53
N GLY A 169 -24.77 0.17 -15.08
CA GLY A 169 -25.09 -1.19 -15.49
C GLY A 169 -23.85 -2.08 -15.68
N ASP A 170 -24.07 -3.35 -16.02
CA ASP A 170 -22.99 -4.35 -16.16
C ASP A 170 -22.02 -4.02 -17.29
N GLU A 171 -22.47 -3.39 -18.38
CA GLU A 171 -21.60 -2.96 -19.48
C GLU A 171 -20.62 -1.86 -19.04
N ASP A 172 -21.08 -0.91 -18.23
CA ASP A 172 -20.24 0.15 -17.67
C ASP A 172 -19.27 -0.42 -16.62
N LEU A 173 -19.70 -1.41 -15.84
CA LEU A 173 -18.83 -2.15 -14.93
C LEU A 173 -17.74 -2.92 -15.69
N LEU A 174 -18.08 -3.57 -16.81
CA LEU A 174 -17.11 -4.24 -17.68
C LEU A 174 -16.12 -3.24 -18.29
N ARG A 175 -16.58 -2.07 -18.72
CA ARG A 175 -15.69 -0.99 -19.19
C ARG A 175 -14.78 -0.48 -18.06
N ALA A 176 -15.30 -0.36 -16.85
CA ALA A 176 -14.51 0.08 -15.69
C ALA A 176 -13.43 -0.95 -15.27
N LYS A 177 -13.55 -2.22 -15.68
CA LYS A 177 -12.45 -3.21 -15.56
C LYS A 177 -11.24 -2.90 -16.45
N SER A 178 -11.27 -1.85 -17.27
CA SER A 178 -10.08 -1.29 -17.93
C SER A 178 -8.96 -0.88 -16.96
N VAL A 179 -9.25 -0.77 -15.65
CA VAL A 179 -8.23 -0.68 -14.59
C VAL A 179 -7.15 -1.77 -14.69
N ASN A 180 -7.51 -2.99 -15.13
CA ASN A 180 -6.53 -4.07 -15.31
C ASN A 180 -5.50 -3.71 -16.39
N HIS A 181 -5.95 -3.04 -17.45
CA HIS A 181 -5.06 -2.56 -18.50
C HIS A 181 -4.18 -1.41 -18.00
N GLN A 182 -4.74 -0.46 -17.25
CA GLN A 182 -3.98 0.62 -16.61
C GLN A 182 -2.89 0.05 -15.69
N PHE A 183 -3.25 -0.89 -14.82
CA PHE A 183 -2.31 -1.58 -13.94
C PHE A 183 -1.20 -2.27 -14.73
N SER A 184 -1.55 -2.96 -15.82
CA SER A 184 -0.58 -3.62 -16.70
C SER A 184 0.44 -2.63 -17.28
N TRP A 185 0.00 -1.43 -17.69
CA TRP A 185 0.91 -0.37 -18.15
C TRP A 185 1.81 0.16 -17.03
N PHE A 186 1.28 0.39 -15.84
CA PHE A 186 2.10 0.78 -14.68
C PHE A 186 3.13 -0.30 -14.33
N PHE A 187 2.73 -1.57 -14.37
CA PHE A 187 3.60 -2.70 -14.14
C PHE A 187 4.74 -2.78 -15.17
N ILE A 188 4.45 -2.58 -16.45
CA ILE A 188 5.47 -2.52 -17.50
C ILE A 188 6.40 -1.33 -17.26
N ALA A 189 5.84 -0.14 -16.98
CA ALA A 189 6.61 1.08 -16.78
C ALA A 189 7.58 0.96 -15.59
N ILE A 190 7.10 0.47 -14.44
CA ILE A 190 7.96 0.29 -13.27
C ILE A 190 9.01 -0.81 -13.49
N THR A 191 8.68 -1.86 -14.24
CA THR A 191 9.66 -2.91 -14.61
C THR A 191 10.78 -2.34 -15.47
N VAL A 192 10.44 -1.63 -16.55
CA VAL A 192 11.43 -1.00 -17.43
C VAL A 192 12.29 0.00 -16.67
N PHE A 193 11.66 0.84 -15.83
CA PHE A 193 12.37 1.79 -14.97
C PHE A 193 13.33 1.08 -14.02
N SER A 194 12.86 0.08 -13.27
CA SER A 194 13.68 -0.63 -12.29
C SER A 194 14.83 -1.40 -12.92
N VAL A 195 14.62 -2.08 -14.05
CA VAL A 195 15.71 -2.78 -14.76
C VAL A 195 16.75 -1.78 -15.27
N SER A 196 16.30 -0.69 -15.90
CA SER A 196 17.20 0.35 -16.41
C SER A 196 17.99 0.99 -15.27
N PHE A 197 17.32 1.30 -14.15
CA PHE A 197 17.94 1.89 -12.97
C PHE A 197 18.94 0.93 -12.33
N TYR A 198 18.61 -0.36 -12.22
CA TYR A 198 19.54 -1.38 -11.71
C TYR A 198 20.81 -1.46 -12.54
N LEU A 199 20.70 -1.51 -13.88
CA LEU A 199 21.86 -1.56 -14.78
C LEU A 199 22.74 -0.31 -14.66
N VAL A 200 22.14 0.87 -14.46
CA VAL A 200 22.88 2.11 -14.22
C VAL A 200 23.63 2.04 -12.89
N LEU A 201 22.99 1.56 -11.82
CA LEU A 201 23.64 1.39 -10.52
C LEU A 201 24.80 0.39 -10.63
N ASP A 202 24.56 -0.77 -11.24
CA ASP A 202 25.56 -1.82 -11.44
C ASP A 202 26.80 -1.25 -12.13
N LYS A 203 26.64 -0.55 -13.26
CA LYS A 203 27.75 0.10 -13.97
C LYS A 203 28.52 1.12 -13.09
N ILE A 204 27.81 1.96 -12.34
CA ILE A 204 28.45 3.00 -11.51
C ILE A 204 29.24 2.39 -10.35
N TYR A 205 28.72 1.34 -9.72
CA TYR A 205 29.36 0.72 -8.55
C TYR A 205 30.44 -0.30 -8.95
N ASP A 206 30.31 -0.95 -10.10
CA ASP A 206 31.36 -1.81 -10.68
C ASP A 206 32.60 -0.98 -11.03
N GLU A 207 32.43 0.16 -11.73
CA GLU A 207 33.53 1.11 -12.00
C GLU A 207 34.20 1.59 -10.69
N LYS A 208 33.42 1.81 -9.62
CA LYS A 208 33.94 2.30 -8.33
C LYS A 208 34.78 1.26 -7.58
N LEU A 209 34.45 -0.03 -7.69
CA LEU A 209 35.23 -1.13 -7.11
C LEU A 209 36.58 -1.27 -7.81
N ASP A 210 36.62 -1.12 -9.15
CA ASP A 210 37.85 -1.10 -9.92
C ASP A 210 38.77 0.08 -9.55
N TYR A 211 38.24 1.29 -9.38
CA TYR A 211 39.06 2.43 -8.93
C TYR A 211 39.63 2.26 -7.50
N SER A 212 38.91 1.56 -6.61
CA SER A 212 39.34 1.35 -5.22
C SER A 212 40.37 0.24 -5.03
N THR A 213 40.51 -0.67 -6.01
CA THR A 213 41.52 -1.75 -5.99
C THR A 213 42.84 -1.33 -6.66
N LEU A 214 42.85 -0.18 -7.35
CA LEU A 214 44.01 0.42 -8.02
C LEU A 214 44.69 1.56 -7.23
N SER A 215 44.23 1.87 -6.01
CA SER A 215 44.84 2.85 -5.09
C SER A 215 45.45 2.19 -3.85
#